data_AF-A0A7C7XNC3-F1
#
_entry.id   AF-A0A7C7XNC3-F1
#
_cell.length_a   1.000
_cell.length_b   1.000
_cell.length_c   1.000
_cell.angle_alpha   90.00
_cell.angle_beta   90.00
_cell.angle_gamma   90.00
#
_symmetry.space_group_name_H-M   'P 1'
#
loop_
_entity.id
_entity.type
_entity.pdbx_description
1 polymer ?
#
loop_
_entity_poly.entity_id
_entity_poly.type
_entity_poly.pdbx_seq_one_letter_code
_entity_poly.pdbx_strand_id
1 'polypeptide(L)'
;MDRLCSLNKAARLRARRYDFPTLEAAIERHRPQVIEFNGLKFTQNELERCHDLGILSMPFHMDSRLNVLKKLADSGADMLNLGHPELLKKILLSTNNSEQIDAHNLC
;
A
#
# COMPACT_ATOMS: atom_id res chain seq x y z
N MET A 1 -13.62 -13.13 -8.77
CA MET A 1 -12.35 -13.77 -8.36
C MET A 1 -12.42 -15.29 -8.47
N ASP A 2 -13.45 -15.97 -7.95
CA ASP A 2 -13.54 -17.45 -7.97
C ASP A 2 -13.26 -18.10 -9.34
N ARG A 3 -13.85 -17.57 -10.42
CA ARG A 3 -13.62 -18.08 -11.78
C ARG A 3 -12.17 -17.89 -12.26
N LEU A 4 -11.50 -16.82 -11.83
CA LEU A 4 -10.10 -16.59 -12.17
C LEU A 4 -9.19 -17.59 -11.44
N CYS A 5 -9.48 -17.86 -10.16
CA CYS A 5 -8.74 -18.85 -9.36
C CYS A 5 -8.84 -20.27 -9.96
N SER A 6 -10.00 -20.63 -10.52
CA SER A 6 -10.17 -21.95 -11.15
C SER A 6 -9.47 -22.04 -12.51
N LEU A 7 -9.40 -20.94 -13.26
CA LEU A 7 -8.76 -20.90 -14.59
C LEU A 7 -7.23 -20.80 -14.53
N ASN A 8 -6.68 -20.10 -13.54
CA ASN A 8 -5.24 -19.93 -13.41
C ASN A 8 -4.81 -19.90 -11.93
N LYS A 9 -4.30 -21.04 -11.45
CA LYS A 9 -3.79 -21.17 -10.09
C LYS A 9 -2.50 -20.37 -9.83
N ALA A 10 -1.80 -19.95 -10.87
CA ALA A 10 -0.57 -19.15 -10.78
C ALA A 10 -0.83 -17.63 -10.84
N ALA A 11 -2.07 -17.20 -11.09
CA ALA A 11 -2.40 -15.78 -11.11
C ALA A 11 -2.20 -15.16 -9.73
N ARG A 12 -1.53 -14.02 -9.66
CA ARG A 12 -1.47 -13.19 -8.45
C ARG A 12 -2.78 -12.43 -8.31
N LEU A 13 -3.46 -12.67 -7.20
CA LEU A 13 -4.77 -12.14 -6.88
C LEU A 13 -4.67 -10.99 -5.91
N ARG A 14 -5.52 -9.99 -6.12
CA ARG A 14 -5.73 -8.87 -5.22
C ARG A 14 -7.14 -8.93 -4.65
N ALA A 15 -7.27 -8.79 -3.33
CA ALA A 15 -8.57 -8.60 -2.68
C ALA A 15 -8.65 -7.21 -2.05
N ARG A 16 -9.86 -6.62 -2.03
CA ARG A 16 -10.10 -5.32 -1.39
C ARG A 16 -10.50 -5.56 0.06
N ARG A 17 -9.75 -5.03 1.02
CA ARG A 17 -9.98 -5.22 2.46
C ARG A 17 -11.39 -4.83 2.89
N TYR A 18 -11.92 -3.76 2.30
CA TYR A 18 -13.20 -3.15 2.65
C TYR A 18 -14.43 -3.84 2.04
N ASP A 19 -14.23 -4.91 1.26
CA ASP A 19 -15.33 -5.80 0.85
C ASP A 19 -15.65 -6.86 1.92
N PHE A 20 -14.86 -6.93 2.99
CA PHE A 20 -14.92 -7.96 4.03
C PHE A 20 -15.00 -7.34 5.43
N PRO A 21 -15.61 -8.03 6.41
CA PRO A 21 -15.67 -7.54 7.78
C PRO A 21 -14.28 -7.48 8.43
N THR A 22 -13.42 -8.49 8.19
CA THR A 22 -12.08 -8.59 8.76
C THR A 22 -11.02 -8.83 7.68
N LEU A 23 -9.75 -8.63 8.05
CA LEU A 23 -8.61 -8.95 7.18
C LEU A 23 -8.57 -10.46 6.92
N GLU A 24 -8.80 -11.27 7.96
CA GLU A 24 -8.82 -12.73 7.90
C GLU A 24 -9.88 -13.22 6.90
N ALA A 25 -11.09 -12.65 6.93
CA ALA A 25 -12.14 -13.02 5.98
C ALA A 25 -11.74 -12.72 4.52
N ALA A 26 -11.03 -11.62 4.28
CA ALA A 26 -10.49 -11.30 2.95
C ALA A 26 -9.41 -12.30 2.51
N ILE A 27 -8.55 -12.71 3.44
CA ILE A 27 -7.45 -13.66 3.20
C ILE A 27 -7.99 -15.07 2.93
N GLU A 28 -8.89 -15.56 3.76
CA GLU A 28 -9.42 -16.93 3.68
C GLU A 28 -10.21 -17.18 2.39
N ARG A 29 -10.98 -16.19 1.92
CA ARG A 29 -11.91 -16.37 0.80
C ARG A 29 -11.21 -16.73 -0.51
N HIS A 30 -10.07 -16.11 -0.79
CA HIS A 30 -9.39 -16.23 -2.09
C HIS A 30 -7.86 -16.41 -2.00
N ARG A 31 -7.26 -16.42 -0.81
CA ARG A 31 -5.80 -16.48 -0.59
C ARG A 31 -5.04 -15.48 -1.48
N PRO A 32 -5.38 -14.19 -1.41
CA PRO A 32 -4.76 -13.18 -2.26
C PRO A 32 -3.28 -12.99 -1.92
N GLN A 33 -2.50 -12.58 -2.91
CA GLN A 33 -1.11 -12.15 -2.71
C GLN A 33 -1.02 -10.65 -2.46
N VAL A 34 -2.11 -9.90 -2.66
CA VAL A 34 -2.18 -8.46 -2.42
C VAL A 34 -3.50 -8.12 -1.70
N ILE A 35 -3.43 -7.35 -0.62
CA ILE A 35 -4.60 -6.76 0.04
C ILE A 35 -4.62 -5.26 -0.24
N GLU A 36 -5.69 -4.80 -0.89
CA GLU A 36 -5.91 -3.38 -1.13
C GLU A 36 -6.70 -2.72 0.02
N PHE A 37 -6.14 -1.66 0.59
CA PHE A 37 -6.78 -0.88 1.66
C PHE A 37 -7.39 0.43 1.12
N ASN A 38 -8.42 0.93 1.79
CA ASN A 38 -9.09 2.16 1.37
C ASN A 38 -8.37 3.41 1.89
N GLY A 39 -7.39 3.90 1.13
CA GLY A 39 -6.51 4.98 1.57
C GLY A 39 -5.84 4.64 2.90
N LEU A 40 -5.92 5.56 3.86
CA LEU A 40 -5.36 5.39 5.21
C LEU A 40 -6.24 4.56 6.17
N LYS A 41 -7.29 3.88 5.66
CA LYS A 41 -8.17 3.03 6.48
C LYS A 41 -7.58 1.63 6.63
N PHE A 42 -6.50 1.56 7.40
CA PHE A 42 -5.85 0.34 7.86
C PHE A 42 -5.26 0.59 9.25
N THR A 43 -5.03 -0.48 10.00
CA THR A 43 -4.25 -0.42 11.24
C THR A 43 -2.83 -0.91 11.00
N GLN A 44 -1.90 -0.52 11.88
CA GLN A 44 -0.53 -1.04 11.82
C GLN A 44 -0.51 -2.57 11.97
N ASN A 45 -1.34 -3.12 12.86
CA ASN A 45 -1.50 -4.56 13.03
C ASN A 45 -1.96 -5.26 11.75
N GLU A 46 -2.82 -4.63 10.94
CA GLU A 46 -3.22 -5.21 9.65
C GLU A 46 -2.07 -5.23 8.65
N LEU A 47 -1.19 -4.22 8.65
CA LEU A 47 0.00 -4.20 7.79
C LEU A 47 1.01 -5.26 8.23
N GLU A 48 1.32 -5.32 9.52
CA GLU A 48 2.19 -6.34 10.12
C GLU A 48 1.65 -7.75 9.85
N ARG A 49 0.34 -7.95 10.00
CA ARG A 49 -0.29 -9.22 9.70
C ARG A 49 -0.16 -9.61 8.22
N CYS A 50 -0.27 -8.65 7.30
CA CYS A 50 0.00 -8.92 5.88
C CYS A 50 1.46 -9.36 5.68
N HIS A 51 2.40 -8.63 6.28
CA HIS A 51 3.82 -8.92 6.23
C HIS A 51 4.16 -10.34 6.74
N ASP A 52 3.67 -10.69 7.93
CA ASP A 52 3.88 -12.02 8.55
C ASP A 52 3.39 -13.18 7.68
N LEU A 53 2.35 -12.93 6.89
CA LEU A 53 1.75 -13.92 5.98
C LEU A 53 2.34 -13.88 4.57
N GLY A 54 3.31 -13.00 4.30
CA GLY A 54 3.91 -12.82 2.98
C GLY A 54 2.93 -12.25 1.93
N ILE A 55 1.93 -11.49 2.39
CA ILE A 55 0.92 -10.83 1.56
C ILE A 55 1.30 -9.36 1.42
N LEU A 56 1.28 -8.82 0.19
CA LEU A 56 1.60 -7.41 -0.03
C LEU A 56 0.41 -6.51 0.36
N SER A 57 0.65 -5.53 1.21
CA SER A 57 -0.28 -4.46 1.54
C SER A 57 -0.24 -3.36 0.48
N MET A 58 -1.42 -2.89 0.05
CA MET A 58 -1.53 -1.87 -1.00
C MET A 58 -2.69 -0.89 -0.78
N PRO A 59 -2.54 0.17 0.02
CA PRO A 59 -3.55 1.21 0.07
C PRO A 59 -3.69 1.93 -1.28
N PHE A 60 -4.93 2.29 -1.64
CA PHE A 60 -5.22 3.07 -2.84
C PHE A 60 -5.54 4.53 -2.53
N HIS A 61 -5.17 5.43 -3.43
CA HIS A 61 -5.49 6.85 -3.34
C HIS A 61 -5.55 7.50 -4.72
N MET A 62 -6.73 7.98 -5.11
CA MET A 62 -6.96 8.51 -6.47
C MET A 62 -6.97 10.04 -6.55
N ASP A 63 -6.86 10.74 -5.43
CA ASP A 63 -6.82 12.21 -5.41
C ASP A 63 -5.38 12.75 -5.32
N SER A 64 -5.24 14.07 -5.39
CA SER A 64 -3.95 14.78 -5.46
C SER A 64 -3.50 15.39 -4.13
N ARG A 65 -4.12 15.04 -2.99
CA ARG A 65 -3.80 15.61 -1.68
C ARG A 65 -2.44 15.13 -1.19
N LEU A 66 -1.45 16.03 -1.28
CA LEU A 66 -0.06 15.75 -0.91
C LEU A 66 0.13 15.28 0.53
N ASN A 67 -0.68 15.76 1.48
CA ASN A 67 -0.60 15.33 2.88
C ASN A 67 -1.03 13.86 3.08
N VAL A 68 -1.97 13.37 2.28
CA VAL A 68 -2.39 11.96 2.31
C VAL A 68 -1.33 11.09 1.64
N LEU A 69 -0.79 11.53 0.49
CA LEU A 69 0.31 10.85 -0.19
C LEU A 69 1.55 10.68 0.69
N LYS A 70 1.94 11.72 1.44
CA LYS A 70 3.04 11.65 2.43
C LYS A 70 2.76 10.57 3.49
N LYS A 71 1.59 10.64 4.14
CA LYS A 71 1.20 9.63 5.15
C LYS A 71 1.18 8.20 4.61
N LEU A 72 0.79 8.03 3.34
CA LEU A 72 0.81 6.73 2.68
C LEU A 72 2.25 6.25 2.41
N ALA A 73 3.14 7.14 1.96
CA ALA A 73 4.54 6.82 1.78
C ALA A 73 5.23 6.42 3.09
N ASP A 74 4.88 7.10 4.18
CA ASP A 74 5.45 6.87 5.52
C ASP A 74 4.76 5.71 6.27
N SER A 75 3.73 5.09 5.69
CA SER A 75 2.90 4.10 6.40
C SER A 75 3.52 2.72 6.57
N GLY A 76 4.60 2.42 5.83
CA GLY A 76 5.19 1.08 5.79
C GLY A 76 4.41 0.07 4.93
N ALA A 77 3.42 0.51 4.15
CA ALA A 77 2.77 -0.35 3.17
C ALA A 77 3.72 -0.73 2.02
N ASP A 78 3.57 -1.95 1.49
CA ASP A 78 4.48 -2.51 0.49
C ASP A 78 4.34 -1.85 -0.89
N MET A 79 3.13 -1.43 -1.23
CA MET A 79 2.78 -0.86 -2.54
C MET A 79 1.77 0.27 -2.38
N LEU A 80 1.72 1.21 -3.34
CA LEU A 80 0.69 2.25 -3.40
C LEU A 80 -0.03 2.20 -4.75
N ASN A 81 -1.35 2.15 -4.73
CA ASN A 81 -2.17 2.26 -5.93
C ASN A 81 -2.65 3.71 -6.10
N LEU A 82 -1.99 4.49 -6.96
CA LEU A 82 -2.15 5.95 -7.02
C LEU A 82 -2.79 6.42 -8.33
N GLY A 83 -3.69 7.39 -8.23
CA GLY A 83 -4.20 8.14 -9.39
C GLY A 83 -3.19 9.17 -9.94
N HIS A 84 -2.33 9.70 -9.05
CA HIS A 84 -1.33 10.72 -9.34
C HIS A 84 0.08 10.33 -8.84
N PRO A 85 0.68 9.24 -9.35
CA PRO A 85 1.99 8.76 -8.90
C PRO A 85 3.13 9.79 -9.09
N GLU A 86 2.99 10.70 -10.05
CA GLU A 86 3.94 11.79 -10.31
C GLU A 86 4.09 12.75 -9.13
N LEU A 87 3.04 12.92 -8.31
CA LEU A 87 3.08 13.77 -7.12
C LEU A 87 3.89 13.14 -6.00
N LEU A 88 3.81 11.81 -5.83
CA LEU A 88 4.64 11.09 -4.88
C LEU A 88 6.12 11.20 -5.25
N LYS A 89 6.45 11.07 -6.54
CA LYS A 89 7.83 11.25 -7.02
C LYS A 89 8.38 12.64 -6.64
N LYS A 90 7.59 13.70 -6.81
CA LYS A 90 7.98 15.07 -6.40
C LYS A 90 8.21 15.17 -4.90
N ILE A 91 7.34 14.56 -4.09
CA ILE A 91 7.47 14.52 -2.63
C ILE A 91 8.81 13.86 -2.26
N LEU A 92 9.07 12.65 -2.73
CA LEU A 92 10.28 11.89 -2.38
C LEU A 92 11.57 12.62 -2.80
N LEU A 93 11.59 13.24 -3.97
CA LEU A 93 12.74 14.03 -4.43
C LEU A 93 12.95 15.30 -3.60
N SER A 94 11.88 15.94 -3.13
CA SER A 94 11.99 17.13 -2.29
C SER A 94 12.56 16.82 -0.90
N THR A 95 12.22 15.67 -0.32
CA THR A 95 12.73 15.24 1.00
C THR A 95 14.22 14.91 0.94
N ASN A 96 14.66 14.22 -0.13
CA ASN A 96 16.07 13.89 -0.32
C ASN A 96 16.96 15.13 -0.51
N ASN A 97 16.44 16.18 -1.15
CA ASN A 97 17.17 17.43 -1.33
C ASN A 97 17.26 18.24 -0.03
N SER A 98 16.28 18.18 0.86
CA SER A 98 16.38 18.83 2.18
C SER A 98 17.41 18.16 3.09
N GLU A 99 17.48 16.82 3.09
CA GLU A 99 18.46 16.08 3.91
C GLU A 99 19.92 16.29 3.43
N GLN A 100 20.14 16.53 2.13
CA GLN A 100 21.47 16.85 1.60
C GLN A 100 21.97 18.24 2.00
N ILE A 101 21.08 19.21 2.18
CA ILE A 101 21.44 20.57 2.63
C ILE A 101 21.86 20.54 4.11
N ASP A 102 21.18 19.74 4.92
CA ASP A 102 21.49 19.61 6.35
C ASP A 102 22.82 18.89 6.59
N ALA A 103 23.18 17.89 5.77
CA ALA A 103 24.46 17.19 5.85
C ALA A 103 25.67 18.06 5.45
N HIS A 104 25.48 19.05 4.55
CA HIS A 104 26.54 19.93 4.07
C HIS A 104 26.86 21.11 5.01
N ASN A 105 25.99 21.40 5.97
CA ASN A 105 26.15 22.49 6.96
C ASN A 105 26.74 22.01 8.30
N LEU A 106 27.19 20.76 8.39
CA LEU A 106 27.80 20.15 9.58
C LEU A 106 29.33 19.93 9.43
N CYS A 107 29.97 20.55 8.44
CA CYS A 107 31.42 20.58 8.26
C CYS A 107 31.96 22.01 8.35
#